data_AF-A0A9R1QSB4-F1
#
_entry.id   AF-A0A9R1QSB4-F1
#
_cell.length_a   1.000
_cell.length_b   1.000
_cell.length_c   1.000
_cell.angle_alpha   90.00
_cell.angle_beta   90.00
_cell.angle_gamma   90.00
#
_symmetry.space_group_name_H-M   'P 1'
#
loop_
_entity.id
_entity.type
_entity.pdbx_description
1 polymer ?
#
loop_
_entity_poly.entity_id
_entity_poly.type
_entity_poly.pdbx_seq_one_letter_code
_entity_poly.pdbx_strand_id
1 'polypeptide(L)'
;MASGATGLVTVTDEDADQDSPSLATRIAGCFNFHWILFDALDTSAPRDSPRRLEHEAAVGQEIESVVGDDGTERSESGARLAERMRRKGFAGVGFGEHEVADARAAAMQGERGGARRGAARQAAAS
;
A
#
# COMPACT_ATOMS: atom_id res chain seq x y z
N MET A 1 -31.85 25.80 10.47
CA MET A 1 -30.39 26.06 10.47
C MET A 1 -29.70 24.71 10.59
N ALA A 2 -29.07 24.20 9.53
CA ALA A 2 -28.33 22.95 9.62
C ALA A 2 -26.98 23.26 10.27
N SER A 3 -26.78 22.75 11.49
CA SER A 3 -25.49 22.77 12.18
C SER A 3 -24.54 21.88 11.39
N GLY A 4 -23.71 22.48 10.52
CA GLY A 4 -22.72 21.77 9.74
C GLY A 4 -21.59 21.28 10.63
N ALA A 5 -21.60 20.00 11.00
CA ALA A 5 -20.45 19.38 11.63
C ALA A 5 -19.29 19.37 10.62
N THR A 6 -18.22 20.09 10.92
CA THR A 6 -16.99 20.08 10.13
C THR A 6 -16.17 18.86 10.54
N GLY A 7 -16.42 17.72 9.90
CA GLY A 7 -15.67 16.48 10.12
C GLY A 7 -14.54 16.33 9.11
N LEU A 8 -13.35 15.95 9.58
CA LEU A 8 -12.25 15.50 8.72
C LEU A 8 -12.27 13.97 8.63
N VAL A 9 -12.17 13.43 7.43
CA VAL A 9 -11.99 11.99 7.19
C VAL A 9 -10.63 11.80 6.54
N THR A 10 -9.76 11.05 7.20
CA THR A 10 -8.48 10.60 6.63
C THR A 10 -8.65 9.19 6.11
N VAL A 11 -8.21 8.94 4.89
CA VAL A 11 -8.22 7.60 4.27
C VAL A 11 -6.79 7.23 3.91
N THR A 12 -6.41 6.00 4.25
CA THR A 12 -5.15 5.38 3.85
C THR A 12 -5.49 4.06 3.19
N ASP A 13 -5.02 3.87 1.97
CA ASP A 13 -5.30 2.69 1.17
C ASP A 13 -4.11 2.41 0.25
N GLU A 14 -4.05 1.20 -0.29
CA GLU A 14 -3.06 0.82 -1.29
C GLU A 14 -3.46 1.36 -2.66
N ASP A 15 -2.53 2.01 -3.37
CA ASP A 15 -2.80 2.53 -4.73
C ASP A 15 -2.68 1.40 -5.76
N ALA A 16 -3.66 0.50 -5.77
CA ALA A 16 -3.69 -0.68 -6.63
C ALA A 16 -4.99 -0.75 -7.43
N ASP A 17 -4.90 -0.84 -8.76
CA ASP A 17 -6.08 -0.95 -9.65
C ASP A 17 -6.50 -2.43 -9.80
N GLN A 18 -7.11 -2.99 -8.75
CA GLN A 18 -7.53 -4.38 -8.72
C GLN A 18 -9.04 -4.58 -8.93
N ASP A 19 -9.81 -3.52 -9.12
CA ASP A 19 -11.26 -3.58 -9.33
C ASP A 19 -11.65 -3.69 -10.83
N SER A 20 -10.67 -3.87 -11.72
CA SER A 20 -10.92 -4.05 -13.16
C SER A 20 -11.88 -5.22 -13.43
N PRO A 21 -12.84 -5.10 -14.36
CA PRO A 21 -13.72 -6.20 -14.73
C PRO A 21 -12.96 -7.36 -15.41
N SER A 22 -11.84 -7.07 -16.07
CA SER A 22 -10.97 -8.06 -16.70
C SER A 22 -10.08 -8.74 -15.65
N LEU A 23 -10.26 -10.06 -15.46
CA LEU A 23 -9.41 -10.87 -14.59
C LEU A 23 -7.92 -10.76 -14.96
N ALA A 24 -7.60 -10.81 -16.26
CA ALA A 24 -6.23 -10.69 -16.73
C ALA A 24 -5.59 -9.35 -16.32
N THR A 25 -6.36 -8.27 -16.38
CA THR A 25 -5.91 -6.94 -15.94
C THR A 25 -5.70 -6.89 -14.43
N ARG A 26 -6.61 -7.49 -13.63
CA ARG A 26 -6.44 -7.57 -12.17
C ARG A 26 -5.20 -8.36 -11.78
N ILE A 27 -4.95 -9.51 -12.42
CA ILE A 27 -3.75 -10.33 -12.18
C ILE A 27 -2.48 -9.53 -12.51
N ALA A 28 -2.45 -8.85 -13.65
CA ALA A 28 -1.32 -8.01 -14.03
C ALA A 28 -1.08 -6.86 -13.04
N GLY A 29 -2.15 -6.18 -12.60
CA GLY A 29 -2.09 -5.12 -11.59
C GLY A 29 -1.57 -5.63 -10.24
N CYS A 30 -2.10 -6.75 -9.75
CA CYS A 30 -1.67 -7.38 -8.51
C CYS A 30 -0.18 -7.75 -8.55
N PHE A 31 0.28 -8.35 -9.66
CA PHE A 31 1.69 -8.70 -9.85
C PHE A 31 2.58 -7.44 -9.87
N ASN A 32 2.20 -6.42 -10.63
CA ASN A 32 2.97 -5.18 -10.73
C ASN A 32 3.11 -4.47 -9.39
N PHE A 33 2.06 -4.51 -8.56
CA PHE A 33 2.08 -3.90 -7.23
C PHE A 33 2.98 -4.68 -6.26
N HIS A 34 2.83 -6.00 -6.19
CA HIS A 34 3.51 -6.82 -5.18
C HIS A 34 4.94 -7.24 -5.55
N TRP A 35 5.31 -7.25 -6.84
CA TRP A 35 6.64 -7.68 -7.28
C TRP A 35 7.77 -6.93 -6.56
N ILE A 36 7.65 -5.60 -6.46
CA ILE A 36 8.66 -4.75 -5.81
C ILE A 36 8.74 -5.07 -4.30
N LEU A 37 7.60 -5.35 -3.66
CA LEU A 37 7.55 -5.71 -2.25
C LEU A 37 8.24 -7.05 -1.98
N PHE A 38 8.04 -8.04 -2.85
CA PHE A 38 8.74 -9.33 -2.76
C PHE A 38 10.26 -9.18 -2.92
N ASP A 39 10.72 -8.38 -3.89
CA ASP A 39 12.15 -8.10 -4.08
C ASP A 39 12.75 -7.40 -2.83
N ALA A 40 12.03 -6.41 -2.28
CA ALA A 40 12.43 -5.74 -1.06
C ALA A 40 12.46 -6.68 0.17
N LEU A 41 11.54 -7.64 0.27
CA LEU A 41 11.54 -8.62 1.35
C LEU A 41 12.68 -9.63 1.23
N ASP A 42 13.00 -10.07 0.02
CA ASP A 42 14.10 -11.01 -0.21
C ASP A 42 15.47 -10.41 0.11
N THR A 43 15.60 -9.09 -0.08
CA THR A 43 16.81 -8.34 0.28
C THR A 43 16.88 -7.96 1.77
N SER A 44 15.73 -7.73 2.43
CA SER A 44 15.69 -7.14 3.78
C SER A 44 15.36 -8.09 4.95
N ALA A 45 14.87 -9.32 4.68
CA ALA A 45 14.46 -10.26 5.73
C ALA A 45 14.89 -11.73 5.45
N PRO A 46 15.38 -12.47 6.47
CA PRO A 46 15.55 -13.92 6.40
C PRO A 46 14.26 -14.65 6.00
N ARG A 47 14.37 -15.82 5.35
CA ARG A 47 13.21 -16.59 4.86
C ARG A 47 12.31 -17.11 5.98
N ASP A 48 12.87 -17.34 7.16
CA ASP A 48 12.17 -17.82 8.37
C ASP A 48 11.68 -16.67 9.27
N SER A 49 11.85 -15.41 8.84
CA SER A 49 11.37 -14.26 9.59
C SER A 49 9.84 -14.30 9.71
N PRO A 50 9.26 -14.29 10.93
CA PRO A 50 7.81 -14.27 11.11
C PRO A 50 7.11 -13.13 10.36
N ARG A 51 7.72 -11.93 10.38
CA ARG A 51 7.23 -10.76 9.63
C ARG A 51 7.16 -10.99 8.12
N ARG A 52 8.09 -11.79 7.57
CA ARG A 52 8.12 -12.08 6.14
C ARG A 52 6.99 -13.06 5.81
N LEU A 53 6.84 -14.12 6.60
CA LEU A 53 5.76 -15.10 6.43
C LEU A 53 4.37 -14.48 6.56
N GLU A 54 4.17 -13.59 7.53
CA GLU A 54 2.91 -12.83 7.67
C GLU A 54 2.60 -11.99 6.43
N HIS A 55 3.61 -11.31 5.88
CA HIS A 55 3.43 -10.52 4.66
C HIS A 55 3.15 -11.40 3.44
N GLU A 56 3.92 -12.48 3.25
CA GLU A 56 3.70 -13.44 2.15
C GLU A 56 2.27 -14.05 2.22
N ALA A 57 1.76 -14.33 3.42
CA ALA A 57 0.39 -14.79 3.63
C ALA A 57 -0.67 -13.73 3.30
N ALA A 58 -0.43 -12.46 3.65
CA ALA A 58 -1.31 -11.35 3.31
C ALA A 58 -1.42 -11.16 1.78
N VAL A 59 -0.30 -11.25 1.06
CA VAL A 59 -0.32 -11.22 -0.42
C VAL A 59 -1.07 -12.42 -1.00
N GLY A 60 -0.98 -13.60 -0.37
CA GLY A 60 -1.78 -14.77 -0.75
C GLY A 60 -3.28 -14.49 -0.70
N GLN A 61 -3.76 -13.85 0.37
CA GLN A 61 -5.17 -13.46 0.51
C GLN A 61 -5.60 -12.44 -0.56
N GLU A 62 -4.72 -11.50 -0.91
CA GLU A 62 -5.01 -10.52 -1.97
C GLU A 62 -5.13 -11.21 -3.35
N ILE A 63 -4.26 -12.18 -3.65
CA ILE A 63 -4.35 -12.98 -4.88
C ILE A 63 -5.67 -13.76 -4.91
N GLU A 64 -6.10 -14.32 -3.79
CA GLU A 64 -7.39 -15.00 -3.68
C GLU A 64 -8.56 -14.05 -3.98
N SER A 65 -8.54 -12.81 -3.45
CA SER A 65 -9.56 -11.78 -3.75
C SER A 65 -9.59 -11.35 -5.23
N VAL A 66 -8.42 -11.26 -5.87
CA VAL A 66 -8.28 -10.93 -7.29
C VAL A 66 -8.88 -12.02 -8.19
N VAL A 67 -8.66 -13.28 -7.84
CA VAL A 67 -9.11 -14.46 -8.60
C VAL A 67 -10.56 -14.83 -8.28
N GLY A 68 -11.00 -14.62 -7.05
CA GLY A 68 -12.35 -14.90 -6.55
C GLY A 68 -13.44 -14.09 -7.27
N ASP A 69 -14.68 -14.60 -7.22
CA ASP A 69 -15.84 -14.05 -7.95
C ASP A 69 -16.78 -13.19 -7.09
N ASP A 70 -16.56 -13.14 -5.78
CA ASP A 70 -17.33 -12.37 -4.81
C ASP A 70 -17.01 -10.87 -4.85
N GLY A 71 -15.76 -10.49 -5.16
CA GLY A 71 -15.37 -9.13 -5.53
C GLY A 71 -15.71 -8.04 -4.50
N THR A 72 -15.96 -8.42 -3.24
CA THR A 72 -16.47 -7.52 -2.20
C THR A 72 -15.41 -6.59 -1.63
N GLU A 73 -14.13 -6.93 -1.74
CA GLU A 73 -13.01 -6.17 -1.15
C GLU A 73 -11.81 -6.11 -2.11
N ARG A 74 -12.00 -5.55 -3.31
CA ARG A 74 -10.88 -5.29 -4.23
C ARG A 74 -10.37 -3.87 -4.09
N SER A 75 -9.06 -3.74 -3.93
CA SER A 75 -8.35 -2.46 -3.90
C SER A 75 -8.63 -1.67 -5.18
N GLU A 76 -8.83 -0.35 -5.03
CA GLU A 76 -9.01 0.59 -6.14
C GLU A 76 -7.88 1.63 -6.13
N SER A 77 -7.61 2.25 -7.29
CA SER A 77 -6.66 3.37 -7.31
C SER A 77 -7.16 4.58 -6.53
N GLY A 78 -6.22 5.36 -5.98
CA GLY A 78 -6.51 6.59 -5.25
C GLY A 78 -7.31 7.61 -6.09
N ALA A 79 -7.12 7.62 -7.41
CA ALA A 79 -7.90 8.46 -8.31
C ALA A 79 -9.40 8.06 -8.35
N ARG A 80 -9.70 6.76 -8.33
CA ARG A 80 -11.08 6.23 -8.32
C ARG A 80 -11.72 6.46 -6.96
N LEU A 81 -10.99 6.23 -5.87
CA LEU A 81 -11.43 6.56 -4.51
C LEU A 81 -11.78 8.05 -4.40
N ALA A 82 -10.91 8.94 -4.89
CA ALA A 82 -11.13 10.39 -4.86
C ALA A 82 -12.39 10.79 -5.66
N GLU A 83 -12.63 10.18 -6.82
CA GLU A 83 -13.85 10.38 -7.60
C GLU A 83 -15.09 9.88 -6.86
N ARG A 84 -15.02 8.70 -6.24
CA ARG A 84 -16.12 8.16 -5.42
C ARG A 84 -16.46 9.06 -4.25
N MET A 85 -15.44 9.58 -3.55
CA MET A 85 -15.61 10.53 -2.45
C MET A 85 -16.26 11.84 -2.91
N ARG A 86 -15.81 12.40 -4.05
CA ARG A 86 -16.45 13.59 -4.64
C ARG A 86 -17.93 13.38 -4.93
N ARG A 87 -18.30 12.23 -5.51
CA ARG A 87 -19.70 11.85 -5.78
C ARG A 87 -20.55 11.72 -4.51
N LYS A 88 -19.91 11.49 -3.35
CA LYS A 88 -20.57 11.43 -2.04
C LYS A 88 -20.59 12.76 -1.29
N GLY A 89 -20.12 13.85 -1.92
CA GLY A 89 -20.14 15.20 -1.34
C GLY A 89 -18.91 15.56 -0.52
N PHE A 90 -17.86 14.73 -0.54
CA PHE A 90 -16.59 15.09 0.08
C PHE A 90 -15.78 16.03 -0.82
N ALA A 91 -15.02 16.92 -0.21
CA ALA A 91 -14.02 17.76 -0.86
C ALA A 91 -12.62 17.32 -0.40
N GLY A 92 -11.65 17.37 -1.33
CA GLY A 92 -10.25 17.08 -1.00
C GLY A 92 -9.64 18.19 -0.15
N VAL A 93 -8.84 17.79 0.85
CA VAL A 93 -8.03 18.69 1.68
C VAL A 93 -6.57 18.35 1.42
N GLY A 94 -5.78 19.35 1.01
CA GLY A 94 -4.35 19.17 0.80
C GLY A 94 -3.59 19.11 2.12
N PHE A 95 -2.44 18.43 2.12
CA PHE A 95 -1.49 18.47 3.24
C PHE A 95 -0.77 19.82 3.27
N GLY A 96 -0.51 20.33 4.48
CA GLY A 96 0.33 21.50 4.68
C GLY A 96 1.82 21.18 4.51
N GLU A 97 2.64 22.23 4.47
CA GLU A 97 4.09 22.08 4.25
C GLU A 97 4.77 21.27 5.35
N HIS A 98 4.32 21.44 6.60
CA HIS A 98 4.84 20.70 7.75
C HIS A 98 4.54 19.21 7.64
N GLU A 99 3.30 18.84 7.32
CA GLU A 99 2.88 17.45 7.15
C GLU A 99 3.64 16.77 6.00
N VAL A 100 3.88 17.50 4.90
CA VAL A 100 4.69 17.02 3.78
C VAL A 100 6.15 16.84 4.18
N ALA A 101 6.71 17.77 4.96
CA ALA A 101 8.08 17.68 5.46
C ALA A 101 8.27 16.47 6.39
N ASP A 102 7.31 16.24 7.30
CA ASP A 102 7.31 15.09 8.21
C ASP A 102 7.22 13.77 7.45
N ALA A 103 6.35 13.68 6.44
CA ALA A 103 6.25 12.50 5.58
C ALA A 103 7.57 12.20 4.84
N ARG A 104 8.24 13.24 4.31
CA ARG A 104 9.55 13.09 3.66
C ARG A 104 10.63 12.65 4.64
N ALA A 105 10.64 13.22 5.85
CA ALA A 105 11.59 12.84 6.89
C ALA A 105 11.41 11.38 7.31
N ALA A 106 10.17 10.91 7.45
CA ALA A 106 9.86 9.52 7.75
C ALA A 106 10.33 8.56 6.64
N ALA A 107 10.09 8.89 5.36
CA ALA A 107 10.55 8.09 4.22
C ALA A 107 12.08 7.95 4.21
N MET A 108 12.81 9.04 4.42
CA MET A 108 14.28 9.05 4.46
C MET A 108 14.85 8.21 5.63
N GLN A 109 14.13 8.12 6.75
CA GLN A 109 14.53 7.25 7.86
C GLN A 109 14.39 5.77 7.50
N GLY A 110 13.34 5.40 6.76
CA GLY A 110 13.12 4.05 6.25
C GLY A 110 14.24 3.56 5.34
N GLU A 111 14.65 4.40 4.38
CA GLU A 111 15.76 4.09 3.45
C GLU A 111 17.08 3.86 4.19
N ARG A 112 17.41 4.73 5.15
CA ARG A 112 18.61 4.59 5.98
C ARG A 112 18.58 3.34 6.84
N GLY A 113 17.40 2.96 7.35
CA GLY A 113 17.19 1.71 8.07
C GLY A 113 17.40 0.48 7.19
N GLY A 114 16.85 0.50 5.97
CA GLY A 114 17.03 -0.55 4.96
C GLY A 114 18.49 -0.75 4.56
N ALA A 115 19.19 0.34 4.25
CA ALA A 115 20.61 0.30 3.89
C ALA A 115 21.50 -0.28 5.01
N ARG A 116 21.25 0.12 6.27
CA ARG A 116 21.99 -0.41 7.43
C ARG A 116 21.75 -1.91 7.65
N ARG A 117 20.50 -2.38 7.48
CA ARG A 117 20.16 -3.81 7.58
C ARG A 117 20.81 -4.62 6.46
N GLY A 118 20.82 -4.10 5.24
CA GLY A 118 21.50 -4.72 4.09
C GLY A 118 23.01 -4.88 4.31
N ALA A 119 23.68 -3.84 4.82
CA ALA A 119 25.11 -3.88 5.11
C ALA A 119 25.46 -4.88 6.25
N ALA A 120 24.66 -4.90 7.32
CA ALA A 120 24.87 -5.84 8.44
C ALA A 120 24.74 -7.31 7.99
N ARG A 121 23.85 -7.60 7.04
CA ARG A 121 23.67 -8.95 6.50
C ARG A 121 24.82 -9.40 5.60
N GLN A 122 25.38 -8.53 4.76
CA GLN A 122 26.59 -8.84 3.97
C GLN A 122 27.78 -9.15 4.88
N ALA A 123 27.95 -8.36 5.95
CA ALA A 123 29.02 -8.60 6.93
C ALA A 123 28.83 -9.91 7.70
N ALA A 124 27.60 -10.35 7.98
CA ALA A 124 27.32 -11.63 8.65
C ALA A 124 27.41 -12.86 7.72
N ALA A 125 27.41 -12.65 6.40
CA ALA A 125 27.56 -13.70 5.39
C ALA A 125 29.00 -13.83 4.87
N SER A 126 29.94 -13.04 5.41
CA SER A 126 31.39 -13.03 5.10
C SER A 126 32.19 -13.68 6.22
#